data_AF-A0A9Q3HF35-F1
#
_entry.id   AF-A0A9Q3HF35-F1
#
_cell.length_a   1.000
_cell.length_b   1.000
_cell.length_c   1.000
_cell.angle_alpha   90.00
_cell.angle_beta   90.00
_cell.angle_gamma   90.00
#
_symmetry.space_group_name_H-M   'P 1'
#
loop_
_entity.id
_entity.type
_entity.pdbx_description
1 polymer ?
#
loop_
_entity_poly.entity_id
_entity_poly.type
_entity_poly.pdbx_seq_one_letter_code
_entity_poly.pdbx_strand_id
1 'polypeptide(L)'
;MPQDTENKNLCKHTQDSQTFLFTPTKGMVEKNGTAKKMMFCIDNAQHPLIIDSGAYCSIVARNYPDHHFPNWEKQLSPTKEKNFKSASGKMTSIGKIIKEIIIPHRKGNIRLNPGFIVLENTHIQGFLLGTDYQRMYGIDI
;
A
#
# COMPACT_ATOMS: atom_id res chain seq x y z
N MET A 1 5.18 -30.35 12.25
CA MET A 1 4.11 -29.47 12.75
C MET A 1 4.50 -28.05 12.38
N PRO A 2 3.78 -27.35 11.49
CA PRO A 2 4.22 -26.04 11.01
C PRO A 2 3.95 -24.96 12.06
N GLN A 3 4.89 -24.03 12.15
CA GLN A 3 4.98 -22.98 13.15
C GLN A 3 4.08 -21.79 12.76
N ASP A 4 2.83 -21.79 13.20
CA ASP A 4 1.84 -20.72 12.96
C ASP A 4 1.93 -19.55 13.98
N THR A 5 3.06 -19.41 14.68
CA THR A 5 3.13 -18.55 15.89
C THR A 5 3.95 -17.27 15.75
N GLU A 6 4.18 -16.72 14.56
CA GLU A 6 4.93 -15.46 14.40
C GLU A 6 4.13 -14.23 13.91
N ASN A 7 2.93 -14.38 13.35
CA ASN A 7 2.33 -13.29 12.55
C ASN A 7 1.43 -12.27 13.27
N LYS A 8 1.07 -12.48 14.55
CA LYS A 8 0.12 -11.57 15.26
C LYS A 8 0.76 -10.36 15.94
N ASN A 9 2.09 -10.34 16.09
CA ASN A 9 2.80 -9.25 16.77
C ASN A 9 3.39 -8.20 15.83
N LEU A 10 3.39 -8.46 14.52
CA LEU A 10 4.06 -7.62 13.53
C LEU A 10 3.45 -6.21 13.43
N CYS A 11 2.15 -6.06 13.68
CA CYS A 11 1.44 -4.79 13.60
C CYS A 11 1.48 -3.96 14.91
N LYS A 12 2.11 -4.44 15.99
CA LYS A 12 2.02 -3.83 17.33
C LYS A 12 3.23 -2.99 17.77
N HIS A 13 4.40 -3.17 17.15
CA HIS A 13 5.64 -2.48 17.57
C HIS A 13 5.97 -1.28 16.65
N THR A 14 5.42 -0.11 16.93
CA THR A 14 5.60 1.09 16.09
C THR A 14 6.58 2.09 16.71
N GLN A 15 7.56 2.54 15.92
CA GLN A 15 8.33 3.77 16.17
C GLN A 15 7.94 4.80 15.09
N ASP A 16 7.79 6.06 15.48
CA ASP A 16 7.44 7.12 14.54
C ASP A 16 8.65 7.49 13.66
N SER A 17 8.40 7.68 12.36
CA SER A 17 9.44 7.77 11.33
C SER A 17 10.17 9.12 11.33
N GLN A 18 11.46 9.09 11.70
CA GLN A 18 12.49 9.93 11.06
C GLN A 18 13.00 9.16 9.84
N THR A 19 13.27 9.85 8.74
CA THR A 19 13.64 9.30 7.42
C THR A 19 14.56 8.07 7.48
N PHE A 20 14.00 6.86 7.37
CA PHE A 20 14.77 5.62 7.25
C PHE A 20 14.80 5.20 5.79
N LEU A 21 15.99 5.00 5.23
CA LEU A 21 16.18 4.28 3.96
C LEU A 21 15.55 2.89 4.11
N PHE A 22 14.43 2.67 3.44
CA PHE A 22 13.72 1.40 3.52
C PHE A 22 14.25 0.47 2.44
N THR A 23 15.00 -0.54 2.87
CA THR A 23 15.37 -1.68 2.02
C THR A 23 14.60 -2.91 2.50
N PRO A 24 13.61 -3.40 1.73
CA PRO A 24 12.85 -4.58 2.12
C PRO A 24 13.75 -5.81 2.24
N THR A 25 13.58 -6.60 3.30
CA THR A 25 14.43 -7.78 3.55
C THR A 25 14.00 -8.99 2.71
N LYS A 26 14.97 -9.82 2.33
CA LYS A 26 14.79 -11.11 1.63
C LYS A 26 13.81 -12.00 2.42
N GLY A 27 12.67 -12.35 1.81
CA GLY A 27 11.62 -13.20 2.41
C GLY A 27 10.34 -12.46 2.85
N MET A 28 10.35 -11.12 2.99
CA MET A 28 9.14 -10.31 3.22
C MET A 28 8.57 -9.72 1.93
N VAL A 29 9.30 -9.92 0.83
CA VAL A 29 8.98 -9.42 -0.48
C VAL A 29 9.15 -10.51 -1.52
N GLU A 30 8.06 -10.80 -2.21
CA GLU A 30 8.08 -11.67 -3.38
C GLU A 30 8.23 -10.83 -4.64
N LYS A 31 9.20 -11.20 -5.49
CA LYS A 31 9.36 -10.60 -6.81
C LYS A 31 8.48 -11.35 -7.81
N ASN A 32 7.53 -10.66 -8.42
CA ASN A 32 6.79 -11.13 -9.59
C ASN A 32 6.97 -10.10 -10.71
N GLY A 33 8.01 -10.28 -11.53
CA GLY A 33 8.43 -9.27 -12.51
C GLY A 33 9.18 -8.08 -11.88
N THR A 34 8.93 -6.86 -12.36
CA THR A 34 9.50 -5.61 -11.81
C THR A 34 8.82 -5.13 -10.52
N ALA A 35 7.61 -5.61 -10.25
CA ALA A 35 6.83 -5.24 -9.08
C ALA A 35 7.20 -6.10 -7.86
N LYS A 36 7.31 -5.45 -6.70
CA LYS A 36 7.59 -6.10 -5.41
C LYS A 36 6.32 -6.19 -4.58
N LYS A 37 5.92 -7.39 -4.16
CA LYS A 37 4.75 -7.60 -3.29
C LYS A 37 5.18 -7.75 -1.85
N MET A 38 4.53 -7.06 -0.92
CA MET A 38 4.78 -7.19 0.50
C MET A 38 3.49 -7.12 1.32
N MET A 39 3.57 -7.47 2.60
CA MET A 39 2.45 -7.30 3.54
C MET A 39 2.68 -6.06 4.41
N PHE A 40 1.63 -5.29 4.62
CA PHE A 40 1.61 -4.14 5.51
C PHE A 40 0.34 -4.19 6.38
N CYS A 41 0.27 -3.39 7.43
CA CYS A 41 -0.89 -3.35 8.31
C CYS A 41 -1.74 -2.09 8.11
N ILE A 42 -3.06 -2.26 8.07
CA ILE A 42 -4.07 -1.21 8.27
C ILE A 42 -4.99 -1.72 9.37
N ASP A 43 -5.34 -0.88 10.34
CA ASP A 43 -6.30 -1.24 11.41
C ASP A 43 -5.96 -2.59 12.11
N ASN A 44 -4.67 -2.86 12.31
CA ASN A 44 -4.09 -4.11 12.85
C ASN A 44 -4.33 -5.39 12.02
N ALA A 45 -4.82 -5.29 10.79
CA ALA A 45 -4.95 -6.38 9.84
C ALA A 45 -3.87 -6.29 8.74
N GLN A 46 -3.35 -7.43 8.30
CA GLN A 46 -2.37 -7.48 7.22
C GLN A 46 -3.07 -7.43 5.85
N HIS A 47 -2.50 -6.64 4.93
CA HIS A 47 -2.98 -6.49 3.56
C HIS A 47 -1.82 -6.56 2.57
N PRO A 48 -2.02 -7.09 1.35
CA PRO A 48 -1.07 -7.00 0.26
C PRO A 48 -0.85 -5.56 -0.23
N LEU A 49 0.42 -5.20 -0.39
CA LEU A 49 0.91 -3.99 -1.05
C LEU A 49 1.83 -4.35 -2.20
N ILE A 50 1.59 -3.75 -3.34
CA ILE A 50 2.51 -3.75 -4.48
C ILE A 50 3.33 -2.47 -4.41
N ILE A 51 4.64 -2.58 -4.43
CA ILE A 51 5.52 -1.42 -4.62
C ILE A 51 5.94 -1.42 -6.09
N ASP A 52 5.54 -0.37 -6.81
CA ASP A 52 5.72 -0.24 -8.25
C ASP A 52 6.36 1.10 -8.61
N SER A 53 7.63 1.09 -9.01
CA SER A 53 8.35 2.29 -9.44
C SER A 53 7.91 2.81 -10.82
N GLY A 54 7.14 2.02 -11.58
CA GLY A 54 6.50 2.44 -12.82
C GLY A 54 5.19 3.20 -12.61
N ALA A 55 4.63 3.17 -11.38
CA ALA A 55 3.42 3.89 -11.04
C ALA A 55 3.76 5.30 -10.51
N TYR A 56 3.16 6.32 -11.11
CA TYR A 56 3.33 7.70 -10.64
C TYR A 56 2.60 7.95 -9.29
N CYS A 57 1.38 7.41 -9.15
CA CYS A 57 0.54 7.59 -7.98
C CYS A 57 0.30 6.27 -7.23
N SER A 58 0.08 6.38 -5.93
CA SER A 58 -0.39 5.28 -5.09
C SER A 58 -1.90 5.10 -5.23
N ILE A 59 -2.34 3.86 -5.46
CA ILE A 59 -3.72 3.54 -5.84
C ILE A 59 -4.24 2.32 -5.07
N VAL A 60 -5.57 2.18 -5.05
CA VAL A 60 -6.25 0.98 -4.58
C VAL A 60 -7.44 0.67 -5.50
N ALA A 61 -7.65 -0.60 -5.79
CA ALA A 61 -8.81 -1.04 -6.55
C ALA A 61 -10.07 -0.94 -5.69
N ARG A 62 -11.18 -0.37 -6.19
CA ARG A 62 -12.44 -0.14 -5.44
C ARG A 62 -12.97 -1.39 -4.75
N ASN A 63 -12.88 -2.55 -5.41
CA ASN A 63 -13.30 -3.81 -4.82
C ASN A 63 -12.57 -4.13 -3.51
N TYR A 64 -11.35 -3.65 -3.32
CA TYR A 64 -10.58 -3.96 -2.12
C TYR A 64 -11.15 -3.30 -0.85
N PRO A 65 -11.31 -1.96 -0.77
CA PRO A 65 -11.94 -1.34 0.39
C PRO A 65 -13.40 -1.75 0.57
N ASP A 66 -14.14 -2.10 -0.50
CA ASP A 66 -15.50 -2.65 -0.40
C ASP A 66 -15.56 -3.91 0.48
N HIS A 67 -14.53 -4.76 0.43
CA HIS A 67 -14.47 -6.01 1.21
C HIS A 67 -13.81 -5.84 2.59
N HIS A 68 -12.97 -4.82 2.78
CA HIS A 68 -12.09 -4.74 3.95
C HIS A 68 -12.36 -3.55 4.88
N PHE A 69 -12.95 -2.45 4.39
CA PHE A 69 -13.10 -1.23 5.19
C PHE A 69 -14.57 -0.74 5.18
N PRO A 70 -15.36 -1.02 6.23
CA PRO A 70 -16.74 -0.58 6.27
C PRO A 70 -16.83 0.95 6.24
N ASN A 71 -17.79 1.48 5.47
CA ASN A 71 -18.01 2.92 5.29
C ASN A 71 -16.82 3.70 4.71
N TRP A 72 -15.87 3.06 4.01
CA TRP A 72 -14.72 3.75 3.41
C TRP A 72 -15.14 4.88 2.46
N GLU A 73 -16.30 4.76 1.82
CA GLU A 73 -16.85 5.76 0.91
C GLU A 73 -17.10 7.11 1.62
N LYS A 74 -17.39 7.11 2.93
CA LYS A 74 -17.54 8.34 3.73
C LYS A 74 -16.22 9.05 3.98
N GLN A 75 -15.10 8.36 3.74
CA GLN A 75 -13.73 8.86 3.87
C GLN A 75 -13.15 9.32 2.53
N LEU A 76 -13.93 9.23 1.43
CA LEU A 76 -13.53 9.70 0.12
C LEU A 76 -13.34 11.22 0.14
N SER A 77 -12.12 11.64 -0.15
CA SER A 77 -11.81 13.01 -0.52
C SER A 77 -11.80 13.16 -2.05
N PRO A 78 -12.23 14.32 -2.59
CA PRO A 78 -12.16 14.55 -4.03
C PRO A 78 -10.71 14.55 -4.51
N THR A 79 -10.49 13.94 -5.68
CA THR A 79 -9.19 13.98 -6.38
C THR A 79 -9.24 14.95 -7.55
N LYS A 80 -8.12 15.66 -7.80
CA LYS A 80 -7.97 16.54 -8.97
C LYS A 80 -7.86 15.73 -10.27
N GLU A 81 -7.35 14.52 -10.18
CA GLU A 81 -7.06 13.65 -11.31
C GLU A 81 -8.17 12.61 -11.48
N LYS A 82 -9.02 12.78 -12.50
CA LYS A 82 -10.16 11.88 -12.76
C LYS A 82 -9.82 10.68 -13.64
N ASN A 83 -8.79 10.81 -14.49
CA ASN A 83 -8.44 9.82 -15.50
C ASN A 83 -6.98 9.44 -15.39
N PHE A 84 -6.71 8.16 -15.22
CA PHE A 84 -5.39 7.57 -15.21
C PHE A 84 -5.19 6.73 -16.48
N LYS A 85 -3.94 6.59 -16.91
CA LYS A 85 -3.56 5.69 -18.01
C LYS A 85 -2.68 4.59 -17.46
N SER A 86 -3.03 3.35 -17.78
CA SER A 86 -2.22 2.16 -17.57
C SER A 86 -1.88 1.53 -18.92
N ALA A 87 -0.98 0.56 -18.93
CA ALA A 87 -0.71 -0.25 -20.12
C ALA A 87 -1.98 -0.97 -20.65
N SER A 88 -2.93 -1.28 -19.75
CA SER A 88 -4.21 -1.94 -20.06
C SER A 88 -5.33 -0.96 -20.45
N GLY A 89 -5.07 0.35 -20.50
CA GLY A 89 -6.06 1.35 -20.90
C GLY A 89 -6.37 2.40 -19.83
N LYS A 90 -7.52 3.06 -19.97
CA LYS A 90 -7.95 4.16 -19.10
C LYS A 90 -8.55 3.64 -17.81
N MET A 91 -8.13 4.21 -16.68
CA MET A 91 -8.70 3.95 -15.36
C MET A 91 -9.39 5.21 -14.84
N THR A 92 -10.56 5.03 -14.23
CA THR A 92 -11.40 6.07 -13.66
C THR A 92 -11.18 6.12 -12.15
N SER A 93 -10.89 7.31 -11.63
CA SER A 93 -10.82 7.52 -10.18
C SER A 93 -12.14 8.01 -9.62
N ILE A 94 -12.48 7.56 -8.42
CA ILE A 94 -13.69 7.97 -7.69
C ILE A 94 -13.36 8.88 -6.51
N GLY A 95 -12.10 8.93 -6.10
CA GLY A 95 -11.58 9.85 -5.10
C GLY A 95 -10.32 9.29 -4.45
N LYS A 96 -9.97 9.84 -3.29
CA LYS A 96 -8.79 9.44 -2.53
C LYS A 96 -9.18 9.10 -1.10
N ILE A 97 -8.68 7.98 -0.59
CA ILE A 97 -8.76 7.64 0.84
C ILE A 97 -7.38 7.76 1.46
N ILE A 98 -7.31 8.29 2.68
CA ILE A 98 -6.07 8.31 3.47
C ILE A 98 -6.16 7.17 4.47
N LYS A 99 -5.16 6.30 4.48
CA LYS A 99 -5.06 5.20 5.46
C LYS A 99 -3.73 5.29 6.17
N GLU A 100 -3.75 5.13 7.49
CA GLU A 100 -2.53 4.84 8.22
C GLU A 100 -2.11 3.42 7.86
N ILE A 101 -0.86 3.30 7.41
CA ILE A 101 -0.26 2.04 7.05
C ILE A 101 0.99 1.82 7.90
N ILE A 102 1.16 0.59 8.39
CA ILE A 102 2.36 0.18 9.10
C ILE A 102 3.09 -0.82 8.21
N ILE A 103 4.30 -0.46 7.79
CA ILE A 103 5.20 -1.32 7.03
C ILE A 103 6.16 -1.98 8.03
N PRO A 104 6.08 -3.31 8.21
CA PRO A 104 6.99 -4.02 9.09
C PRO A 104 8.44 -3.95 8.62
N HIS A 105 9.36 -3.63 9.53
CA HIS A 105 10.78 -3.62 9.22
C HIS A 105 11.62 -4.05 10.44
N ARG A 106 12.71 -4.78 10.20
CA ARG A 106 13.52 -5.42 11.25
C ARG A 106 14.13 -4.45 12.25
N LYS A 107 14.39 -3.21 11.84
CA LYS A 107 14.96 -2.15 12.71
C LYS A 107 13.90 -1.28 13.39
N GLY A 108 12.62 -1.64 13.27
CA GLY A 108 11.49 -0.83 13.71
C GLY A 108 10.48 -0.67 12.57
N ASN A 109 9.20 -0.77 12.88
CA ASN A 109 8.14 -0.60 11.90
C ASN A 109 8.04 0.86 11.45
N ILE A 110 7.68 1.07 10.19
CA ILE A 110 7.51 2.39 9.60
C ILE A 110 6.02 2.68 9.50
N ARG A 111 5.57 3.78 10.11
CA ARG A 111 4.20 4.30 10.00
C ARG A 111 4.15 5.36 8.89
N LEU A 112 3.21 5.20 7.96
CA LEU A 112 2.97 6.12 6.85
C LEU A 112 1.48 6.46 6.78
N ASN A 113 1.13 7.64 6.25
CA ASN A 113 -0.26 8.05 6.00
C ASN A 113 -0.52 8.32 4.52
N PRO A 114 -0.39 7.32 3.64
CA PRO A 114 -0.61 7.50 2.21
C PRO A 114 -2.06 7.78 1.85
N GLY A 115 -2.22 8.69 0.90
CA GLY A 115 -3.46 8.89 0.18
C GLY A 115 -3.51 7.99 -1.04
N PHE A 116 -4.35 6.97 -1.00
CA PHE A 116 -4.58 6.06 -2.13
C PHE A 116 -5.72 6.56 -2.99
N ILE A 117 -5.45 6.70 -4.30
CA ILE A 117 -6.50 7.00 -5.27
C ILE A 117 -7.30 5.72 -5.51
N VAL A 118 -8.60 5.78 -5.27
CA VAL A 118 -9.49 4.65 -5.48
C VAL A 118 -9.88 4.61 -6.95
N LEU A 119 -9.57 3.50 -7.61
CA LEU A 119 -9.86 3.27 -9.03
C LEU A 119 -11.02 2.28 -9.18
N GLU A 120 -11.96 2.62 -10.05
CA GLU A 120 -13.16 1.80 -10.28
C GLU A 120 -12.89 0.58 -11.17
N ASN A 121 -12.07 0.73 -12.20
CA ASN A 121 -11.86 -0.25 -13.26
C ASN A 121 -10.38 -0.62 -13.41
N THR A 122 -9.79 -1.21 -12.36
CA THR A 122 -8.41 -1.72 -12.37
C THR A 122 -8.37 -3.23 -12.13
N HIS A 123 -7.36 -3.90 -12.69
CA HIS A 123 -7.09 -5.32 -12.49
C HIS A 123 -6.20 -5.60 -11.26
N ILE A 124 -5.73 -4.54 -10.58
CA ILE A 124 -4.92 -4.68 -9.37
C ILE A 124 -5.77 -5.29 -8.26
N GLN A 125 -5.18 -6.26 -7.55
CA GLN A 125 -5.79 -6.89 -6.38
C GLN A 125 -5.08 -6.37 -5.12
N GLY A 126 -5.60 -5.28 -4.54
CA GLY A 126 -5.06 -4.68 -3.33
C GLY A 126 -4.55 -3.26 -3.52
N PHE A 127 -3.57 -2.91 -2.69
CA PHE A 127 -2.94 -1.60 -2.68
C PHE A 127 -1.70 -1.58 -3.56
N LEU A 128 -1.44 -0.43 -4.19
CA LEU A 128 -0.21 -0.16 -4.89
C LEU A 128 0.40 1.15 -4.36
N LEU A 129 1.67 1.11 -3.98
CA LEU A 129 2.47 2.26 -3.61
C LEU A 129 3.31 2.68 -4.82
N GLY A 130 2.99 3.86 -5.35
CA GLY A 130 3.71 4.49 -6.45
C GLY A 130 4.90 5.33 -5.99
N THR A 131 5.53 5.99 -6.97
CA THR A 131 6.71 6.82 -6.76
C THR A 131 6.44 8.10 -5.97
N ASP A 132 5.19 8.56 -5.92
CA ASP A 132 4.71 9.64 -5.05
C ASP A 132 5.07 9.42 -3.58
N TYR A 133 4.88 8.20 -3.08
CA TYR A 133 5.19 7.82 -1.71
C TYR A 133 6.57 7.17 -1.59
N GLN A 134 7.06 6.44 -2.59
CA GLN A 134 8.39 5.84 -2.51
C GLN A 134 9.48 6.91 -2.33
N ARG A 135 9.42 8.00 -3.09
CA ARG A 135 10.40 9.10 -2.99
C ARG A 135 10.28 9.85 -1.67
N MET A 136 9.05 10.12 -1.21
CA MET A 136 8.80 10.85 0.03
C MET A 136 9.39 10.13 1.25
N TYR A 137 9.35 8.80 1.24
CA TYR A 137 9.76 7.97 2.37
C TYR A 137 11.09 7.24 2.18
N GLY A 138 11.85 7.57 1.13
CA GLY A 138 13.15 6.95 0.89
C GLY A 138 13.08 5.43 0.69
N ILE A 139 11.99 4.95 0.09
CA ILE A 139 11.82 3.54 -0.27
C ILE A 139 12.62 3.33 -1.56
N ASP A 140 13.80 2.74 -1.41
CA ASP A 140 14.66 2.36 -2.51
C ASP A 140 14.54 0.87 -2.79
N ILE A 141 14.46 0.50 -4.07
CA ILE A 141 13.96 -0.79 -4.54
C ILE A 141 14.98 -1.46 -5.45
#